data_AF-A0A1V5XYU0-F1
#
_entry.id   AF-A0A1V5XYU0-F1
#
_cell.length_a   1.000
_cell.length_b   1.000
_cell.length_c   1.000
_cell.angle_alpha   90.00
_cell.angle_beta   90.00
_cell.angle_gamma   90.00
#
_symmetry.space_group_name_H-M   'P 1'
#
loop_
_entity.id
_entity.type
_entity.pdbx_description
1 polymer ?
#
loop_
_entity_poly.entity_id
_entity_poly.type
_entity_poly.pdbx_seq_one_letter_code
_entity_poly.pdbx_strand_id
1 'polypeptide(L)'
;MKKIVVLFFVMALALSVQAQNTYTWNVPTGAGDFQAAASWNPNRATPANTDILTVDGASLTGAVELNNVPTQTIGKLIITGNAYVALRPQSGACQLTVSGGAQALLVNAGSTLKITSNVAGAYLVLEINNASTGEIYGDVIFNSEAASLQNRIIAMQASGLKFKSGSTAAMAPTTTGAGGGFGGTSGAGLPASVNNGVIFESGSHYYQGGLKDGYFNGGTGSNPFALAAPNSCVIFESGSSYTSWCAIPATSGRTYANFYWGEYLAHRALGGGSPLVMLNDCVLLKSPGGIKPGTYIQGNMNISGQTGNWSIGGDFIIQNEGTSLIYDPAFTAARTWTISGNVDVQNAAQITPPTSSFLTVVHDGASSKTINWAGITLPNMTVNAAAGISLAGDVTISGLLTLEAGTITTNGKIITAKDIALPANGYVISALTRSIDATVLGNRLFPIGTTQSTPVEIDITAAGTGTGTIAASVKDGDHPNAADPAKTLDRYWTITPSGISGVTATLVFHYLDGDVTGGLEEANMIAAAWDGATWTSYPTTIDTVNNTATVTGITTFSDWTLIGAVSGVKDWKMY
;
A
#
# COMPACT_ATOMS: atom_id res chain seq x y z
N MET A 1 -42.39 84.26 8.16
CA MET A 1 -41.55 83.33 7.40
C MET A 1 -40.15 83.31 8.01
N LYS A 2 -39.52 82.12 8.09
CA LYS A 2 -38.17 81.81 8.64
C LYS A 2 -38.20 81.55 10.17
N LYS A 3 -37.67 80.45 10.72
CA LYS A 3 -36.96 79.26 10.20
C LYS A 3 -37.13 78.15 11.26
N ILE A 4 -37.34 76.92 10.80
CA ILE A 4 -37.45 75.70 11.61
C ILE A 4 -36.08 75.38 12.24
N VAL A 5 -36.08 75.08 13.54
CA VAL A 5 -34.95 74.49 14.27
C VAL A 5 -35.03 72.98 14.07
N VAL A 6 -34.06 72.40 13.35
CA VAL A 6 -33.89 70.94 13.26
C VAL A 6 -32.77 70.54 14.22
N LEU A 7 -33.14 69.77 15.24
CA LEU A 7 -32.28 69.15 16.23
C LEU A 7 -31.56 67.94 15.58
N PHE A 8 -30.24 68.00 15.43
CA PHE A 8 -29.44 66.86 14.97
C PHE A 8 -29.27 65.86 16.14
N PHE A 9 -29.97 64.73 16.06
CA PHE A 9 -29.72 63.56 16.92
C PHE A 9 -28.58 62.76 16.27
N VAL A 10 -27.35 62.90 16.76
CA VAL A 10 -26.23 62.05 16.36
C VAL A 10 -26.36 60.73 17.13
N MET A 11 -26.95 59.72 16.48
CA MET A 11 -26.90 58.34 16.93
C MET A 11 -25.48 57.82 16.64
N ALA A 12 -24.58 57.96 17.61
CA ALA A 12 -23.27 57.31 17.55
C ALA A 12 -23.48 55.79 17.64
N LEU A 13 -23.44 55.10 16.51
CA LEU A 13 -23.17 53.67 16.48
C LEU A 13 -21.76 53.47 17.04
N ALA A 14 -21.68 53.15 18.32
CA ALA A 14 -20.47 52.63 18.93
C ALA A 14 -20.16 51.26 18.30
N LEU A 15 -19.37 51.26 17.24
CA LEU A 15 -18.60 50.09 16.83
C LEU A 15 -17.59 49.82 17.96
N SER A 16 -18.04 49.09 18.99
CA SER A 16 -17.14 48.52 19.98
C SER A 16 -16.36 47.40 19.30
N VAL A 17 -15.20 47.73 18.75
CA VAL A 17 -14.16 46.75 18.49
C VAL A 17 -13.77 46.20 19.86
N GLN A 18 -14.32 45.05 20.25
CA GLN A 18 -13.90 44.40 21.50
C GLN A 18 -12.43 44.00 21.35
N ALA A 19 -11.58 44.62 22.17
CA ALA A 19 -10.14 44.36 22.17
C ALA A 19 -9.90 42.86 22.38
N GLN A 20 -8.96 42.31 21.60
CA GLN A 20 -8.51 40.93 21.76
C GLN A 20 -7.81 40.78 23.12
N ASN A 21 -8.43 40.05 24.04
CA ASN A 21 -7.87 39.77 25.36
C ASN A 21 -7.32 38.34 25.40
N THR A 22 -6.19 38.15 26.08
CA THR A 22 -5.59 36.83 26.30
C THR A 22 -5.85 36.36 27.72
N TYR A 23 -6.33 35.13 27.85
CA TYR A 23 -6.67 34.49 29.09
C TYR A 23 -5.94 33.15 29.20
N THR A 24 -5.24 32.93 30.31
CA THR A 24 -4.56 31.65 30.58
C THR A 24 -5.37 30.82 31.56
N TRP A 25 -5.53 29.53 31.30
CA TRP A 25 -6.19 28.62 32.22
C TRP A 25 -5.49 28.60 33.59
N ASN A 26 -6.26 28.75 34.66
CA ASN A 26 -5.79 29.02 36.01
C ASN A 26 -6.23 27.94 37.03
N VAL A 27 -6.70 26.79 36.54
CA VAL A 27 -6.95 25.62 37.39
C VAL A 27 -5.82 24.61 37.16
N PRO A 28 -4.81 24.54 38.03
CA PRO A 28 -3.54 23.87 37.74
C PRO A 28 -3.62 22.34 37.70
N THR A 29 -4.70 21.75 38.23
CA THR A 29 -4.91 20.30 38.31
C THR A 29 -6.37 19.91 38.21
N GLY A 30 -6.65 18.77 37.56
CA GLY A 30 -7.97 18.15 37.59
C GLY A 30 -9.02 18.95 36.80
N ALA A 31 -10.26 18.91 37.26
CA ALA A 31 -11.39 19.52 36.58
C ALA A 31 -11.66 20.96 37.05
N GLY A 32 -11.90 21.86 36.10
CA GLY A 32 -12.41 23.21 36.34
C GLY A 32 -13.54 23.58 35.39
N ASP A 33 -14.39 24.51 35.80
CA ASP A 33 -15.49 25.02 34.97
C ASP A 33 -14.95 26.05 33.97
N PHE A 34 -15.10 25.76 32.67
CA PHE A 34 -14.68 26.63 31.57
C PHE A 34 -15.34 28.02 31.63
N GLN A 35 -16.57 28.11 32.12
CA GLN A 35 -17.36 29.34 32.17
C GLN A 35 -17.11 30.16 33.44
N ALA A 36 -16.49 29.58 34.48
CA ALA A 36 -16.16 30.31 35.68
C ALA A 36 -15.04 31.32 35.39
N ALA A 37 -15.31 32.61 35.62
CA ALA A 37 -14.38 33.70 35.30
C ALA A 37 -13.00 33.50 35.96
N ALA A 38 -12.95 32.96 37.18
CA ALA A 38 -11.73 32.72 37.96
C ALA A 38 -10.91 31.50 37.49
N SER A 39 -11.48 30.65 36.62
CA SER A 39 -10.73 29.57 35.95
C SER A 39 -9.77 30.12 34.89
N TRP A 40 -9.83 31.42 34.60
CA TRP A 40 -8.98 32.12 33.66
C TRP A 40 -8.23 33.25 34.38
N ASN A 41 -6.99 33.50 33.96
CA ASN A 41 -6.18 34.62 34.41
C ASN A 41 -5.76 35.51 33.22
N PRO A 42 -6.10 36.81 33.21
CA PRO A 42 -6.99 37.51 34.16
C PRO A 42 -8.41 36.92 34.21
N ASN A 43 -9.23 37.30 35.19
CA ASN A 43 -10.60 36.76 35.29
C ASN A 43 -11.42 37.08 34.03
N ARG A 44 -11.95 36.04 33.38
CA ARG A 44 -12.75 36.18 32.15
C ARG A 44 -14.23 36.45 32.45
N ALA A 45 -14.52 37.62 33.04
CA ALA A 45 -15.89 37.98 33.45
C ALA A 45 -16.81 38.39 32.29
N THR A 46 -16.24 38.88 31.19
CA THR A 46 -16.97 39.29 29.99
C THR A 46 -16.44 38.53 28.76
N PRO A 47 -16.91 37.29 28.53
CA PRO A 47 -16.58 36.52 27.33
C PRO A 47 -16.79 37.33 26.04
N ALA A 48 -15.76 37.41 25.20
CA ALA A 48 -15.80 38.02 23.87
C ALA A 48 -15.43 37.02 22.78
N ASN A 49 -15.93 37.25 21.57
CA ASN A 49 -15.63 36.42 20.39
C ASN A 49 -14.22 36.65 19.82
N THR A 50 -13.47 37.63 20.36
CA THR A 50 -12.08 37.92 20.00
C THR A 50 -11.08 37.33 20.99
N ASP A 51 -11.54 36.71 22.08
CA ASP A 51 -10.68 36.22 23.15
C ASP A 51 -9.69 35.14 22.68
N ILE A 52 -8.44 35.25 23.13
CA ILE A 52 -7.43 34.19 23.03
C ILE A 52 -7.44 33.42 24.33
N LEU A 53 -7.82 32.15 24.27
CA LEU A 53 -7.78 31.23 25.40
C LEU A 53 -6.55 30.35 25.28
N THR A 54 -5.66 30.44 26.27
CA THR A 54 -4.40 29.70 26.32
C THR A 54 -4.42 28.71 27.47
N VAL A 55 -4.00 27.48 27.21
CA VAL A 55 -3.69 26.48 28.24
C VAL A 55 -2.21 26.17 28.13
N ASP A 56 -1.43 26.64 29.10
CA ASP A 56 0.02 26.51 29.11
C ASP A 56 0.44 25.50 30.18
N GLY A 57 1.07 24.40 29.77
CA GLY A 57 1.50 23.33 30.67
C GLY A 57 2.55 23.80 31.68
N ALA A 58 3.24 24.91 31.44
CA ALA A 58 4.14 25.52 32.41
C ALA A 58 3.42 26.02 33.68
N SER A 59 2.11 26.30 33.60
CA SER A 59 1.29 26.68 34.76
C SER A 59 0.48 25.52 35.37
N LEU A 60 0.63 24.30 34.84
CA LEU A 60 -0.11 23.12 35.27
C LEU A 60 0.82 22.13 35.99
N THR A 61 0.26 21.30 36.87
CA THR A 61 1.00 20.20 37.50
C THR A 61 0.49 18.82 37.09
N GLY A 62 -0.23 18.75 35.97
CA GLY A 62 -0.75 17.52 35.39
C GLY A 62 -1.78 17.77 34.29
N ALA A 63 -2.47 16.71 33.88
CA ALA A 63 -3.60 16.80 32.96
C ALA A 63 -4.75 17.61 33.59
N VAL A 64 -5.39 18.45 32.77
CA VAL A 64 -6.53 19.27 33.19
C VAL A 64 -7.77 19.00 32.36
N GLU A 65 -8.93 19.21 32.97
CA GLU A 65 -10.23 19.03 32.35
C GLU A 65 -11.01 20.34 32.40
N LEU A 66 -11.23 20.92 31.23
CA LEU A 66 -12.07 22.10 31.05
C LEU A 66 -13.49 21.61 30.84
N ASN A 67 -14.25 21.51 31.93
CA ASN A 67 -15.63 21.07 31.93
C ASN A 67 -16.57 22.22 31.57
N ASN A 68 -17.82 21.89 31.25
CA ASN A 68 -18.87 22.88 30.98
C ASN A 68 -18.53 23.83 29.81
N VAL A 69 -17.84 23.31 28.78
CA VAL A 69 -17.58 24.03 27.53
C VAL A 69 -18.93 24.37 26.86
N PRO A 70 -19.29 25.67 26.69
CA PRO A 70 -20.58 26.06 26.15
C PRO A 70 -20.55 26.15 24.61
N THR A 71 -21.73 26.33 24.02
CA THR A 71 -21.81 26.87 22.66
C THR A 71 -21.41 28.34 22.67
N GLN A 72 -20.28 28.68 22.05
CA GLN A 72 -19.77 30.05 21.97
C GLN A 72 -18.77 30.21 20.82
N THR A 73 -18.50 31.47 20.45
CA THR A 73 -17.38 31.83 19.58
C THR A 73 -16.25 32.44 20.42
N ILE A 74 -15.00 32.10 20.11
CA ILE A 74 -13.79 32.71 20.65
C ILE A 74 -12.84 33.09 19.52
N GLY A 75 -11.86 33.95 19.82
CA GLY A 75 -10.82 34.31 18.86
C GLY A 75 -9.91 33.11 18.62
N LYS A 76 -9.19 32.67 19.65
CA LYS A 76 -8.23 31.56 19.52
C LYS A 76 -8.29 30.59 20.69
N LEU A 77 -7.96 29.34 20.43
CA LEU A 77 -7.62 28.33 21.43
C LEU A 77 -6.17 27.87 21.20
N ILE A 78 -5.31 28.10 22.19
CA ILE A 78 -3.88 27.76 22.14
C ILE A 78 -3.57 26.78 23.26
N ILE A 79 -2.98 25.63 22.93
CA ILE A 79 -2.52 24.63 23.89
C ILE A 79 -1.01 24.49 23.72
N THR A 80 -0.27 24.75 24.78
CA THR A 80 1.19 24.93 24.74
C THR A 80 1.87 24.42 26.01
N GLY A 81 3.20 24.45 26.04
CA GLY A 81 3.99 24.14 27.24
C GLY A 81 3.90 22.70 27.71
N ASN A 82 3.66 21.76 26.78
CA ASN A 82 3.38 20.35 27.08
C ASN A 82 2.08 20.12 27.88
N ALA A 83 1.10 21.01 27.73
CA ALA A 83 -0.20 20.86 28.37
C ALA A 83 -0.94 19.61 27.84
N TYR A 84 -1.60 18.88 28.74
CA TYR A 84 -2.59 17.86 28.40
C TYR A 84 -3.97 18.35 28.82
N VAL A 85 -4.85 18.60 27.85
CA VAL A 85 -6.11 19.32 28.06
C VAL A 85 -7.28 18.51 27.53
N ALA A 86 -8.27 18.24 28.38
CA ALA A 86 -9.54 17.66 27.98
C ALA A 86 -10.64 18.73 27.92
N LEU A 87 -11.26 18.94 26.76
CA LEU A 87 -12.45 19.76 26.62
C LEU A 87 -13.70 18.89 26.76
N ARG A 88 -14.59 19.28 27.69
CA ARG A 88 -15.82 18.55 28.00
C ARG A 88 -17.06 19.46 27.99
N PRO A 89 -18.08 19.17 27.17
CA PRO A 89 -19.38 19.80 27.32
C PRO A 89 -20.11 19.22 28.54
N GLN A 90 -20.97 20.01 29.18
CA GLN A 90 -21.73 19.55 30.36
C GLN A 90 -23.02 18.80 29.98
N SER A 91 -23.72 19.23 28.93
CA SER A 91 -24.97 18.59 28.48
C SER A 91 -25.30 18.95 27.03
N GLY A 92 -25.85 18.00 26.27
CA GLY A 92 -26.32 18.23 24.90
C GLY A 92 -25.22 18.55 23.90
N ALA A 93 -25.63 19.04 22.73
CA ALA A 93 -24.74 19.47 21.67
C ALA A 93 -24.14 20.84 22.00
N CYS A 94 -22.82 20.94 22.10
CA CYS A 94 -22.11 22.21 22.26
C CYS A 94 -21.22 22.47 21.06
N GLN A 95 -21.19 23.71 20.58
CA GLN A 95 -20.30 24.14 19.50
C GLN A 95 -19.38 25.27 19.97
N LEU A 96 -18.09 24.98 20.09
CA LEU A 96 -17.06 25.98 20.31
C LEU A 96 -16.48 26.38 18.95
N THR A 97 -16.74 27.59 18.49
CA THR A 97 -16.18 28.11 17.23
C THR A 97 -14.95 28.97 17.50
N VAL A 98 -13.84 28.72 16.80
CA VAL A 98 -12.67 29.62 16.75
C VAL A 98 -12.73 30.48 15.47
N SER A 99 -12.55 31.79 15.62
CA SER A 99 -12.72 32.77 14.52
C SER A 99 -11.61 33.83 14.40
N GLY A 100 -10.46 33.61 15.05
CA GLY A 100 -9.36 34.56 15.15
C GLY A 100 -8.38 34.59 13.97
N GLY A 101 -8.79 34.10 12.79
CA GLY A 101 -7.97 34.09 11.58
C GLY A 101 -6.93 32.97 11.58
N ALA A 102 -5.68 33.30 11.24
CA ALA A 102 -4.61 32.31 11.16
C ALA A 102 -4.29 31.71 12.54
N GLN A 103 -4.14 30.37 12.59
CA GLN A 103 -3.86 29.62 13.82
C GLN A 103 -4.87 29.96 14.94
N ALA A 104 -6.16 30.03 14.60
CA ALA A 104 -7.24 30.19 15.57
C ALA A 104 -7.39 28.95 16.46
N LEU A 105 -6.99 27.77 15.97
CA LEU A 105 -6.71 26.60 16.80
C LEU A 105 -5.21 26.28 16.68
N LEU A 106 -4.50 26.25 17.81
CA LEU A 106 -3.08 25.90 17.84
C LEU A 106 -2.81 24.89 18.95
N VAL A 107 -2.27 23.73 18.60
CA VAL A 107 -1.75 22.74 19.56
C VAL A 107 -0.26 22.60 19.30
N ASN A 108 0.56 23.19 20.15
CA ASN A 108 2.01 23.17 20.00
C ASN A 108 2.58 21.78 20.27
N ALA A 109 3.80 21.54 19.75
CA ALA A 109 4.53 20.30 19.93
C ALA A 109 4.61 19.92 21.43
N GLY A 110 4.52 18.63 21.71
CA GLY A 110 4.51 18.07 23.07
C GLY A 110 3.21 18.29 23.85
N SER A 111 2.25 19.04 23.32
CA SER A 111 0.96 19.28 23.97
C SER A 111 -0.16 18.43 23.37
N THR A 112 -1.22 18.18 24.14
CA THR A 112 -2.33 17.32 23.75
C THR A 112 -3.68 18.00 23.96
N LEU A 113 -4.50 18.00 22.90
CA LEU A 113 -5.92 18.36 22.96
C LEU A 113 -6.78 17.10 22.91
N LYS A 114 -7.51 16.83 23.98
CA LYS A 114 -8.50 15.76 24.06
C LYS A 114 -9.91 16.36 23.96
N ILE A 115 -10.72 15.90 23.02
CA ILE A 115 -12.15 16.23 22.92
C ILE A 115 -12.95 15.02 23.42
N THR A 116 -13.69 15.21 24.51
CA THR A 116 -14.34 14.12 25.21
C THR A 116 -15.71 14.50 25.76
N SER A 117 -16.51 13.50 26.09
CA SER A 117 -17.75 13.66 26.86
C SER A 117 -18.00 12.43 27.73
N ASN A 118 -18.62 12.62 28.89
CA ASN A 118 -18.96 11.57 29.85
C ASN A 118 -20.46 11.54 30.17
N VAL A 119 -21.25 12.37 29.49
CA VAL A 119 -22.71 12.43 29.62
C VAL A 119 -23.34 11.92 28.32
N ALA A 120 -24.28 10.98 28.44
CA ALA A 120 -25.00 10.45 27.28
C ALA A 120 -25.71 11.58 26.52
N GLY A 121 -25.56 11.61 25.19
CA GLY A 121 -26.09 12.67 24.33
C GLY A 121 -25.32 14.00 24.37
N ALA A 122 -24.31 14.17 25.23
CA ALA A 122 -23.43 15.33 25.20
C ALA A 122 -22.28 15.14 24.20
N TYR A 123 -22.00 16.15 23.39
CA TYR A 123 -20.87 16.14 22.46
C TYR A 123 -20.40 17.55 22.12
N LEU A 124 -19.11 17.67 21.81
CA LEU A 124 -18.47 18.92 21.42
C LEU A 124 -18.14 18.91 19.93
N VAL A 125 -18.58 19.96 19.25
CA VAL A 125 -18.09 20.35 17.92
C VAL A 125 -17.11 21.51 18.13
N LEU A 126 -15.84 21.27 17.86
CA LEU A 126 -14.85 22.34 17.75
C LEU A 126 -14.78 22.79 16.30
N GLU A 127 -15.38 23.93 16.01
CA GLU A 127 -15.45 24.47 14.64
C GLU A 127 -14.35 25.50 14.42
N ILE A 128 -13.63 25.37 13.31
CA ILE A 128 -12.77 26.41 12.77
C ILE A 128 -13.58 27.10 11.67
N ASN A 129 -13.90 28.38 11.88
CA ASN A 129 -14.76 29.10 10.95
C ASN A 129 -14.14 29.22 9.55
N ASN A 130 -14.94 29.57 8.55
CA ASN A 130 -14.52 29.63 7.15
C ASN A 130 -13.49 30.71 6.82
N ALA A 131 -13.12 31.57 7.78
CA ALA A 131 -12.10 32.61 7.65
C ALA A 131 -10.87 32.35 8.55
N SER A 132 -10.82 31.21 9.25
CA SER A 132 -9.76 30.86 10.18
C SER A 132 -9.07 29.57 9.80
N THR A 133 -7.84 29.41 10.25
CA THR A 133 -7.08 28.18 10.10
C THR A 133 -6.64 27.64 11.46
N GLY A 134 -6.39 26.35 11.54
CA GLY A 134 -5.77 25.71 12.70
C GLY A 134 -4.53 24.93 12.31
N GLU A 135 -3.60 24.81 13.25
CA GLU A 135 -2.37 24.04 13.12
C GLU A 135 -2.15 23.16 14.35
N ILE A 136 -1.84 21.89 14.11
CA ILE A 136 -1.53 20.91 15.14
C ILE A 136 -0.09 20.45 14.94
N TYR A 137 0.76 20.72 15.92
CA TYR A 137 2.13 20.21 16.04
C TYR A 137 2.24 19.14 17.14
N GLY A 138 1.26 19.09 18.06
CA GLY A 138 1.15 18.08 19.12
C GLY A 138 0.15 16.98 18.78
N ASP A 139 -0.61 16.54 19.79
CA ASP A 139 -1.55 15.41 19.66
C ASP A 139 -3.00 15.88 19.80
N VAL A 140 -3.89 15.31 18.99
CA VAL A 140 -5.35 15.45 19.14
C VAL A 140 -5.95 14.10 19.43
N ILE A 141 -6.74 14.00 20.50
CA ILE A 141 -7.40 12.77 20.90
C ILE A 141 -8.91 13.00 20.89
N PHE A 142 -9.63 12.10 20.23
CA PHE A 142 -11.08 12.05 20.29
C PHE A 142 -11.48 10.79 21.04
N ASN A 143 -12.30 10.97 22.07
CA ASN A 143 -12.86 9.85 22.82
C ASN A 143 -14.27 10.21 23.30
N SER A 144 -14.97 9.20 23.82
CA SER A 144 -16.24 9.37 24.51
C SER A 144 -16.29 8.35 25.63
N GLU A 145 -16.52 8.82 26.85
CA GLU A 145 -16.64 8.02 28.07
C GLU A 145 -18.10 7.56 28.28
N ALA A 146 -19.06 8.13 27.53
CA ALA A 146 -20.46 7.73 27.51
C ALA A 146 -20.91 7.34 26.08
N ALA A 147 -22.09 6.71 25.96
CA ALA A 147 -22.74 6.44 24.67
C ALA A 147 -23.16 7.74 23.97
N SER A 148 -22.21 8.39 23.29
CA SER A 148 -22.43 9.63 22.54
C SER A 148 -21.37 9.77 21.43
N LEU A 149 -21.81 9.81 20.17
CA LEU A 149 -21.06 9.42 18.96
C LEU A 149 -20.63 10.60 18.06
N GLN A 150 -20.33 11.79 18.58
CA GLN A 150 -20.22 12.98 17.70
C GLN A 150 -19.15 14.02 18.04
N ASN A 151 -18.26 13.75 18.99
CA ASN A 151 -17.10 14.62 19.24
C ASN A 151 -16.29 14.79 17.96
N ARG A 152 -16.12 16.04 17.50
CA ARG A 152 -15.45 16.32 16.23
C ARG A 152 -14.83 17.69 16.15
N ILE A 153 -13.79 17.79 15.33
CA ILE A 153 -13.29 19.06 14.81
C ILE A 153 -13.81 19.22 13.39
N ILE A 154 -14.30 20.41 13.03
CA ILE A 154 -14.75 20.73 11.68
C ILE A 154 -14.00 21.97 11.21
N ALA A 155 -13.36 21.87 10.04
CA ALA A 155 -12.80 23.01 9.34
C ALA A 155 -13.79 23.43 8.23
N MET A 156 -14.26 24.67 8.29
CA MET A 156 -15.31 25.19 7.41
C MET A 156 -14.79 25.75 6.08
N GLN A 157 -13.53 25.45 5.74
CA GLN A 157 -12.91 25.75 4.46
C GLN A 157 -11.85 24.70 4.14
N ALA A 158 -11.55 24.52 2.86
CA ALA A 158 -10.45 23.68 2.42
C ALA A 158 -9.13 24.11 3.08
N SER A 159 -8.31 23.15 3.50
CA SER A 159 -7.06 23.40 4.24
C SER A 159 -7.23 24.20 5.55
N GLY A 160 -8.45 24.25 6.11
CA GLY A 160 -8.73 25.01 7.34
C GLY A 160 -8.12 24.41 8.60
N LEU A 161 -7.73 23.13 8.61
CA LEU A 161 -6.94 22.51 9.68
C LEU A 161 -5.78 21.72 9.10
N LYS A 162 -4.59 21.89 9.66
CA LYS A 162 -3.39 21.16 9.25
C LYS A 162 -2.74 20.45 10.42
N PHE A 163 -2.55 19.14 10.27
CA PHE A 163 -1.67 18.33 11.09
C PHE A 163 -0.27 18.38 10.49
N LYS A 164 0.65 18.98 11.24
CA LYS A 164 2.03 19.25 10.83
C LYS A 164 2.93 18.04 11.11
N SER A 165 4.15 18.04 10.60
CA SER A 165 5.12 16.97 10.85
C SER A 165 5.29 16.70 12.36
N GLY A 166 5.26 15.43 12.75
CA GLY A 166 5.34 14.96 14.15
C GLY A 166 4.02 14.98 14.92
N SER A 167 2.96 15.60 14.39
CA SER A 167 1.65 15.65 15.04
C SER A 167 0.87 14.35 14.88
N THR A 168 -0.03 14.07 15.82
CA THR A 168 -0.94 12.93 15.72
C THR A 168 -2.40 13.28 15.95
N ALA A 169 -3.28 12.50 15.34
CA ALA A 169 -4.70 12.48 15.65
C ALA A 169 -5.13 11.05 15.96
N ALA A 170 -5.81 10.83 17.07
CA ALA A 170 -6.24 9.51 17.49
C ALA A 170 -7.75 9.46 17.75
N MET A 171 -8.43 8.52 17.09
CA MET A 171 -9.73 8.00 17.53
C MET A 171 -9.46 7.03 18.66
N ALA A 172 -9.33 7.55 19.87
CA ALA A 172 -9.07 6.74 21.04
C ALA A 172 -10.25 5.81 21.34
N PRO A 173 -9.98 4.67 21.96
CA PRO A 173 -11.01 3.64 22.10
C PRO A 173 -12.13 4.10 23.05
N THR A 174 -13.37 3.79 22.70
CA THR A 174 -14.55 4.09 23.55
C THR A 174 -15.22 2.77 23.95
N THR A 175 -15.93 2.78 25.08
CA THR A 175 -16.69 1.60 25.55
C THR A 175 -18.03 1.43 24.79
N THR A 176 -18.43 2.40 23.96
CA THR A 176 -19.80 2.51 23.42
C THR A 176 -19.88 2.95 21.94
N GLY A 177 -18.81 2.77 21.15
CA GLY A 177 -18.77 3.14 19.73
C GLY A 177 -18.15 4.52 19.48
N ALA A 178 -17.53 4.70 18.32
CA ALA A 178 -16.67 5.86 18.04
C ALA A 178 -17.40 7.00 17.31
N GLY A 179 -17.12 8.23 17.75
CA GLY A 179 -17.46 9.44 17.01
C GLY A 179 -16.64 9.60 15.72
N GLY A 180 -17.07 10.52 14.86
CA GLY A 180 -16.50 10.70 13.52
C GLY A 180 -15.16 11.44 13.45
N GLY A 181 -14.66 12.02 14.54
CA GLY A 181 -13.39 12.75 14.60
C GLY A 181 -13.35 14.04 13.77
N PHE A 182 -13.49 13.90 12.45
CA PHE A 182 -13.61 14.97 11.48
C PHE A 182 -14.94 14.80 10.75
N GLY A 183 -15.84 15.78 10.85
CA GLY A 183 -17.12 15.78 10.14
C GLY A 183 -18.21 14.82 10.67
N GLY A 184 -17.91 13.65 11.22
CA GLY A 184 -18.94 12.70 11.70
C GLY A 184 -19.02 11.40 10.87
N THR A 185 -20.05 10.59 11.09
CA THR A 185 -20.35 9.44 10.21
C THR A 185 -20.76 9.92 8.81
N SER A 186 -20.46 9.14 7.77
CA SER A 186 -20.86 9.46 6.38
C SER A 186 -22.35 9.80 6.28
N GLY A 187 -22.67 10.96 5.67
CA GLY A 187 -24.06 11.40 5.46
C GLY A 187 -24.63 12.33 6.54
N ALA A 188 -23.81 12.85 7.45
CA ALA A 188 -24.23 13.72 8.57
C ALA A 188 -24.73 15.14 8.19
N GLY A 189 -25.23 15.37 6.97
CA GLY A 189 -25.74 16.69 6.56
C GLY A 189 -24.69 17.81 6.60
N LEU A 190 -23.41 17.47 6.45
CA LEU A 190 -22.32 18.44 6.48
C LEU A 190 -22.40 19.41 5.29
N PRO A 191 -22.10 20.71 5.48
CA PRO A 191 -22.06 21.67 4.40
C PRO A 191 -20.89 21.37 3.46
N ALA A 192 -21.04 21.67 2.17
CA ALA A 192 -19.99 21.42 1.16
C ALA A 192 -18.64 22.10 1.48
N SER A 193 -18.66 23.14 2.32
CA SER A 193 -17.48 23.90 2.74
C SER A 193 -16.46 23.10 3.57
N VAL A 194 -16.85 21.94 4.13
CA VAL A 194 -15.92 21.06 4.88
C VAL A 194 -15.08 20.17 3.99
N ASN A 195 -15.34 20.17 2.68
CA ASN A 195 -14.59 19.37 1.73
C ASN A 195 -13.11 19.80 1.74
N ASN A 196 -12.23 18.82 1.84
CA ASN A 196 -10.78 18.96 1.96
C ASN A 196 -10.37 19.87 3.14
N GLY A 197 -11.20 19.95 4.18
CA GLY A 197 -11.02 20.89 5.27
C GLY A 197 -9.84 20.57 6.19
N VAL A 198 -9.52 19.28 6.35
CA VAL A 198 -8.45 18.81 7.23
C VAL A 198 -7.37 18.13 6.39
N ILE A 199 -6.12 18.53 6.60
CA ILE A 199 -4.95 18.01 5.90
C ILE A 199 -3.99 17.38 6.90
N PHE A 200 -3.62 16.13 6.66
CA PHE A 200 -2.46 15.48 7.26
C PHE A 200 -1.27 15.68 6.32
N GLU A 201 -0.35 16.56 6.70
CA GLU A 201 0.87 16.83 5.95
C GLU A 201 1.92 15.72 6.18
N SER A 202 2.98 15.72 5.38
CA SER A 202 4.09 14.78 5.53
C SER A 202 4.64 14.72 6.97
N GLY A 203 4.81 13.51 7.50
CA GLY A 203 5.26 13.26 8.86
C GLY A 203 4.18 13.35 9.94
N SER A 204 2.92 13.63 9.60
CA SER A 204 1.78 13.53 10.53
C SER A 204 1.13 12.14 10.51
N HIS A 205 0.40 11.78 11.57
CA HIS A 205 -0.17 10.44 11.73
C HIS A 205 -1.61 10.44 12.25
N TYR A 206 -2.51 9.73 11.57
CA TYR A 206 -3.86 9.44 12.05
C TYR A 206 -4.02 7.98 12.52
N TYR A 207 -4.51 7.79 13.73
CA TYR A 207 -4.81 6.49 14.33
C TYR A 207 -6.33 6.28 14.42
N GLN A 208 -6.86 5.33 13.66
CA GLN A 208 -8.25 4.88 13.75
C GLN A 208 -8.34 3.73 14.75
N GLY A 209 -9.11 3.89 15.84
CA GLY A 209 -9.39 2.81 16.79
C GLY A 209 -8.25 2.46 17.74
N GLY A 210 -7.35 3.40 17.97
CA GLY A 210 -6.23 3.24 18.90
C GLY A 210 -5.53 4.57 19.17
N LEU A 211 -4.58 4.54 20.10
CA LEU A 211 -3.67 5.65 20.40
C LEU A 211 -2.30 5.42 19.74
N LYS A 212 -1.50 6.49 19.66
CA LYS A 212 -0.09 6.47 19.23
C LYS A 212 0.73 5.40 19.95
N ASP A 213 0.48 5.21 21.25
CA ASP A 213 1.25 4.28 22.10
C ASP A 213 0.68 2.84 22.12
N GLY A 214 -0.24 2.52 21.20
CA GLY A 214 -0.71 1.13 21.01
C GLY A 214 -1.76 0.65 22.01
N TYR A 215 -2.59 1.53 22.58
CA TYR A 215 -3.74 1.12 23.39
C TYR A 215 -4.97 0.79 22.51
N PHE A 216 -5.52 -0.43 22.64
CA PHE A 216 -6.62 -0.98 21.82
C PHE A 216 -7.89 -1.22 22.64
N ASN A 217 -9.07 -0.97 22.06
CA ASN A 217 -10.33 -1.49 22.58
C ASN A 217 -11.27 -1.92 21.44
N GLY A 218 -11.16 -3.18 21.01
CA GLY A 218 -12.32 -3.92 20.47
C GLY A 218 -12.92 -3.44 19.14
N GLY A 219 -12.22 -2.62 18.34
CA GLY A 219 -12.66 -2.36 16.97
C GLY A 219 -13.65 -1.20 16.78
N THR A 220 -13.70 -0.23 17.69
CA THR A 220 -14.50 1.00 17.52
C THR A 220 -13.70 2.12 16.85
N GLY A 221 -14.25 2.78 15.82
CA GLY A 221 -13.61 3.92 15.14
C GLY A 221 -14.33 4.25 13.84
N SER A 222 -14.93 5.42 13.70
CA SER A 222 -15.51 5.86 12.41
C SER A 222 -14.39 6.27 11.44
N ASN A 223 -14.64 6.16 10.14
CA ASN A 223 -13.68 6.66 9.14
C ASN A 223 -13.63 8.20 9.19
N PRO A 224 -12.46 8.82 8.93
CA PRO A 224 -12.30 10.27 9.08
C PRO A 224 -12.88 11.09 7.92
N PHE A 225 -13.37 10.46 6.84
CA PHE A 225 -13.68 11.19 5.61
C PHE A 225 -15.03 11.90 5.65
N ALA A 226 -16.02 11.39 6.40
CA ALA A 226 -17.36 11.96 6.67
C ALA A 226 -18.25 12.38 5.47
N LEU A 227 -17.71 12.52 4.27
CA LEU A 227 -18.38 12.80 3.01
C LEU A 227 -18.33 11.55 2.14
N ALA A 228 -19.27 11.37 1.21
CA ALA A 228 -19.17 10.29 0.22
C ALA A 228 -18.09 10.61 -0.81
N ALA A 229 -17.34 9.59 -1.25
CA ALA A 229 -16.38 9.74 -2.34
C ALA A 229 -17.10 10.29 -3.61
N PRO A 230 -16.44 11.14 -4.42
CA PRO A 230 -15.02 11.49 -4.33
C PRO A 230 -14.69 12.59 -3.29
N ASN A 231 -15.70 13.22 -2.68
CA ASN A 231 -15.48 14.25 -1.68
C ASN A 231 -14.98 13.66 -0.36
N SER A 232 -14.21 14.45 0.38
CA SER A 232 -13.56 14.01 1.62
C SER A 232 -13.39 15.18 2.59
N CYS A 233 -13.66 15.00 3.87
CA CYS A 233 -13.30 15.99 4.88
C CYS A 233 -11.78 16.02 5.14
N VAL A 234 -11.13 14.87 4.97
CA VAL A 234 -9.71 14.65 5.30
C VAL A 234 -8.91 14.31 4.05
N ILE A 235 -7.74 14.93 3.90
CA ILE A 235 -6.72 14.56 2.92
C ILE A 235 -5.49 14.05 3.68
N PHE A 236 -4.94 12.92 3.19
CA PHE A 236 -3.62 12.43 3.58
C PHE A 236 -2.64 12.77 2.45
N GLU A 237 -1.75 13.73 2.68
CA GLU A 237 -0.69 14.07 1.71
C GLU A 237 0.41 13.01 1.73
N SER A 238 1.14 12.87 0.61
CA SER A 238 2.29 11.95 0.52
C SER A 238 3.26 12.14 1.71
N GLY A 239 3.65 11.04 2.33
CA GLY A 239 4.48 11.02 3.54
C GLY A 239 3.72 11.16 4.87
N SER A 240 2.40 11.41 4.87
CA SER A 240 1.57 11.24 6.08
C SER A 240 1.26 9.75 6.31
N SER A 241 0.74 9.42 7.49
CA SER A 241 0.44 8.04 7.89
C SER A 241 -0.98 7.87 8.39
N TYR A 242 -1.60 6.76 8.00
CA TYR A 242 -2.91 6.32 8.48
C TYR A 242 -2.78 4.90 9.03
N THR A 243 -3.09 4.70 10.31
CA THR A 243 -3.19 3.36 10.89
C THR A 243 -4.62 3.04 11.26
N SER A 244 -5.13 1.92 10.75
CA SER A 244 -6.39 1.35 11.23
C SER A 244 -6.12 0.19 12.17
N TRP A 245 -6.71 0.29 13.37
CA TRP A 245 -6.74 -0.76 14.40
C TRP A 245 -8.17 -1.27 14.66
N CYS A 246 -9.16 -0.79 13.90
CA CYS A 246 -10.58 -1.05 14.14
C CYS A 246 -11.36 -1.34 12.85
N ALA A 247 -12.70 -1.33 12.91
CA ALA A 247 -13.59 -1.65 11.79
C ALA A 247 -13.18 -1.01 10.44
N ILE A 248 -13.52 -1.73 9.36
CA ILE A 248 -13.14 -1.51 7.95
C ILE A 248 -13.07 0.01 7.62
N PRO A 249 -11.87 0.57 7.37
CA PRO A 249 -11.71 1.93 6.88
C PRO A 249 -12.35 2.04 5.50
N ALA A 250 -12.77 3.24 5.14
CA ALA A 250 -13.39 3.44 3.84
C ALA A 250 -12.34 3.25 2.73
N THR A 251 -12.58 2.36 1.77
CA THR A 251 -11.64 2.11 0.66
C THR A 251 -12.15 2.57 -0.70
N SER A 252 -13.45 2.50 -0.95
CA SER A 252 -14.04 2.89 -2.23
C SER A 252 -13.76 4.36 -2.58
N GLY A 253 -12.92 4.61 -3.59
CA GLY A 253 -12.63 5.96 -4.09
C GLY A 253 -11.81 6.79 -3.12
N ARG A 254 -11.01 6.16 -2.27
CA ARG A 254 -10.18 6.82 -1.26
C ARG A 254 -8.71 6.77 -1.59
N THR A 255 -8.03 7.84 -1.18
CA THR A 255 -6.58 7.99 -1.26
C THR A 255 -6.01 8.08 0.15
N TYR A 256 -5.03 7.23 0.42
CA TYR A 256 -4.19 7.26 1.61
C TYR A 256 -2.76 7.56 1.20
N ALA A 257 -1.94 8.03 2.13
CA ALA A 257 -0.50 8.16 1.94
C ALA A 257 0.19 6.83 2.31
N ASN A 258 0.84 6.77 3.48
CA ASN A 258 1.21 5.49 4.09
C ASN A 258 -0.02 4.89 4.79
N PHE A 259 -0.34 3.64 4.48
CA PHE A 259 -1.48 2.93 5.04
C PHE A 259 -1.03 1.72 5.84
N TYR A 260 -1.36 1.72 7.12
CA TYR A 260 -1.04 0.66 8.05
C TYR A 260 -2.32 -0.01 8.51
N TRP A 261 -2.38 -1.34 8.41
CA TRP A 261 -3.56 -2.12 8.79
C TRP A 261 -3.22 -3.14 9.86
N GLY A 262 -3.85 -3.06 11.02
CA GLY A 262 -3.86 -4.15 12.00
C GLY A 262 -5.28 -4.45 12.45
N GLU A 263 -5.71 -5.71 12.38
CA GLU A 263 -7.04 -6.13 12.87
C GLU A 263 -6.95 -6.90 14.20
N TYR A 264 -7.97 -6.71 15.04
CA TYR A 264 -8.09 -7.33 16.36
C TYR A 264 -8.94 -8.63 16.36
N LEU A 265 -9.81 -8.85 15.36
CA LEU A 265 -10.67 -10.04 15.24
C LEU A 265 -11.13 -10.25 13.77
N ALA A 266 -11.16 -11.52 13.34
CA ALA A 266 -11.70 -12.15 12.10
C ALA A 266 -11.72 -11.34 10.80
N HIS A 267 -11.20 -11.95 9.72
CA HIS A 267 -11.01 -11.41 8.36
C HIS A 267 -12.09 -10.40 7.94
N ARG A 268 -11.70 -9.13 7.77
CA ARG A 268 -12.60 -8.13 7.19
C ARG A 268 -12.18 -7.75 5.79
N ALA A 269 -13.15 -7.74 4.88
CA ALA A 269 -12.93 -7.37 3.49
C ALA A 269 -12.75 -5.86 3.35
N LEU A 270 -11.68 -5.42 2.69
CA LEU A 270 -11.62 -4.10 2.09
C LEU A 270 -12.68 -4.06 0.98
N GLY A 271 -13.61 -3.10 1.04
CA GLY A 271 -14.84 -3.10 0.26
C GLY A 271 -15.09 -1.82 -0.52
N GLY A 272 -15.40 -1.92 -1.82
CA GLY A 272 -15.64 -0.72 -2.62
C GLY A 272 -15.67 -0.92 -4.14
N GLY A 273 -16.56 -0.17 -4.80
CA GLY A 273 -16.72 -0.18 -6.26
C GLY A 273 -15.76 0.72 -7.03
N SER A 274 -15.06 1.62 -6.34
CA SER A 274 -14.17 2.62 -6.94
C SER A 274 -12.72 2.39 -6.53
N PRO A 275 -11.73 2.86 -7.31
CA PRO A 275 -10.32 2.61 -7.04
C PRO A 275 -9.91 3.00 -5.61
N LEU A 276 -9.07 2.17 -5.01
CA LEU A 276 -8.36 2.46 -3.76
C LEU A 276 -6.92 2.83 -4.12
N VAL A 277 -6.42 3.94 -3.60
CA VAL A 277 -5.06 4.43 -3.88
C VAL A 277 -4.29 4.61 -2.57
N MET A 278 -3.09 4.07 -2.53
CA MET A 278 -2.07 4.38 -1.52
C MET A 278 -0.92 5.06 -2.24
N LEU A 279 -0.61 6.31 -1.88
CA LEU A 279 0.43 7.09 -2.55
C LEU A 279 1.84 6.58 -2.22
N ASN A 280 2.01 6.03 -1.02
CA ASN A 280 3.26 5.50 -0.51
C ASN A 280 3.06 4.04 -0.11
N ASP A 281 3.43 3.68 1.11
CA ASP A 281 3.53 2.28 1.53
C ASP A 281 2.19 1.72 2.03
N CYS A 282 2.01 0.41 1.85
CA CYS A 282 0.96 -0.37 2.48
C CYS A 282 1.61 -1.43 3.37
N VAL A 283 1.30 -1.38 4.66
CA VAL A 283 1.89 -2.27 5.64
C VAL A 283 0.80 -2.97 6.44
N LEU A 284 0.82 -4.30 6.42
CA LEU A 284 -0.01 -5.12 7.28
C LEU A 284 0.74 -5.35 8.60
N LEU A 285 0.20 -4.79 9.67
CA LEU A 285 0.74 -4.80 11.01
C LEU A 285 0.25 -6.00 11.84
N LYS A 286 1.12 -6.44 12.74
CA LYS A 286 0.74 -7.25 13.90
C LYS A 286 0.07 -6.38 14.96
N SER A 287 -0.87 -6.93 15.73
CA SER A 287 -1.37 -6.25 16.93
C SER A 287 -0.22 -6.04 17.95
N PRO A 288 0.06 -4.79 18.38
CA PRO A 288 1.03 -4.51 19.42
C PRO A 288 0.67 -5.26 20.70
N GLY A 289 1.66 -5.97 21.26
CA GLY A 289 1.45 -6.95 22.32
C GLY A 289 0.81 -6.36 23.58
N GLY A 290 -0.37 -6.87 23.92
CA GLY A 290 -1.14 -6.62 25.14
C GLY A 290 -2.15 -7.76 25.41
N ILE A 291 -1.62 -8.98 25.59
CA ILE A 291 -2.17 -10.23 26.17
C ILE A 291 -3.71 -10.45 26.23
N LYS A 292 -4.19 -11.47 25.49
CA LYS A 292 -4.91 -12.63 26.06
C LYS A 292 -4.41 -13.95 25.42
N PRO A 293 -4.14 -15.02 26.20
CA PRO A 293 -3.81 -16.32 25.63
C PRO A 293 -5.04 -16.95 24.97
N GLY A 294 -4.88 -17.55 23.78
CA GLY A 294 -5.81 -18.59 23.30
C GLY A 294 -6.79 -18.24 22.17
N THR A 295 -6.66 -17.11 21.46
CA THR A 295 -7.44 -16.88 20.23
C THR A 295 -6.67 -15.94 19.31
N TYR A 296 -5.99 -16.48 18.29
CA TYR A 296 -5.19 -15.70 17.34
C TYR A 296 -5.80 -15.78 15.95
N ILE A 297 -6.15 -14.63 15.35
CA ILE A 297 -6.01 -14.36 13.91
C ILE A 297 -5.46 -12.94 13.78
N GLN A 298 -4.33 -12.86 13.09
CA GLN A 298 -3.45 -11.69 12.96
C GLN A 298 -3.93 -10.83 11.77
N GLY A 299 -3.25 -9.71 11.46
CA GLY A 299 -3.66 -8.69 10.48
C GLY A 299 -3.94 -9.21 9.07
N ASN A 300 -5.06 -9.89 8.86
CA ASN A 300 -5.40 -10.47 7.57
C ASN A 300 -6.09 -9.41 6.73
N MET A 301 -5.71 -9.36 5.47
CA MET A 301 -6.36 -8.49 4.51
C MET A 301 -7.15 -9.36 3.55
N ASN A 302 -8.46 -9.15 3.55
CA ASN A 302 -9.32 -9.75 2.56
C ASN A 302 -9.61 -8.71 1.47
N ILE A 303 -9.20 -8.98 0.23
CA ILE A 303 -9.44 -8.10 -0.92
C ILE A 303 -10.88 -8.27 -1.45
N SER A 304 -11.72 -9.11 -0.83
CA SER A 304 -12.97 -9.58 -1.46
C SER A 304 -14.11 -8.60 -1.64
N GLY A 305 -14.11 -7.47 -0.95
CA GLY A 305 -15.16 -6.47 -1.16
C GLY A 305 -14.79 -5.46 -2.24
N GLN A 306 -13.51 -5.41 -2.66
CA GLN A 306 -12.97 -4.35 -3.48
C GLN A 306 -13.11 -4.75 -4.94
N THR A 307 -14.12 -4.18 -5.61
CA THR A 307 -14.37 -4.38 -7.04
C THR A 307 -13.73 -3.29 -7.90
N GLY A 308 -13.17 -2.23 -7.32
CA GLY A 308 -12.28 -1.29 -8.01
C GLY A 308 -10.82 -1.77 -8.10
N ASN A 309 -10.03 -1.18 -8.99
CA ASN A 309 -8.58 -1.41 -9.01
C ASN A 309 -7.92 -0.89 -7.71
N TRP A 310 -6.77 -1.47 -7.36
CA TRP A 310 -5.99 -1.04 -6.21
C TRP A 310 -4.57 -0.68 -6.64
N SER A 311 -4.07 0.49 -6.23
CA SER A 311 -2.69 0.89 -6.46
C SER A 311 -1.96 1.24 -5.16
N ILE A 312 -0.68 0.85 -5.09
CA ILE A 312 0.28 1.19 -4.04
C ILE A 312 1.48 1.82 -4.72
N GLY A 313 1.74 3.10 -4.44
CA GLY A 313 2.87 3.85 -5.02
C GLY A 313 4.23 3.49 -4.40
N GLY A 314 4.23 2.99 -3.16
CA GLY A 314 5.41 2.51 -2.45
C GLY A 314 5.39 1.01 -2.20
N ASP A 315 5.95 0.60 -1.06
CA ASP A 315 6.20 -0.80 -0.74
C ASP A 315 4.92 -1.50 -0.24
N PHE A 316 4.77 -2.78 -0.57
CA PHE A 316 3.77 -3.66 0.03
C PHE A 316 4.44 -4.64 0.98
N ILE A 317 4.15 -4.53 2.27
CA ILE A 317 4.85 -5.26 3.32
C ILE A 317 3.86 -6.02 4.20
N ILE A 318 4.14 -7.30 4.40
CA ILE A 318 3.49 -8.15 5.40
C ILE A 318 4.55 -8.56 6.41
N GLN A 319 4.47 -8.01 7.62
CA GLN A 319 5.60 -8.00 8.57
C GLN A 319 5.80 -9.28 9.41
N ASN A 320 4.94 -10.32 9.37
CA ASN A 320 5.06 -11.47 10.31
C ASN A 320 4.49 -12.82 9.83
N GLU A 321 5.02 -13.91 10.39
CA GLU A 321 4.47 -15.28 10.33
C GLU A 321 3.04 -15.35 10.88
N GLY A 322 2.09 -15.79 10.04
CA GLY A 322 0.71 -16.06 10.42
C GLY A 322 -0.33 -15.00 10.02
N THR A 323 0.09 -13.89 9.38
CA THR A 323 -0.82 -13.02 8.62
C THR A 323 -1.19 -13.67 7.29
N SER A 324 -2.42 -13.44 6.85
CA SER A 324 -2.94 -14.01 5.61
C SER A 324 -3.41 -12.93 4.67
N LEU A 325 -3.03 -13.11 3.42
CA LEU A 325 -3.63 -12.44 2.29
C LEU A 325 -4.73 -13.32 1.73
N ILE A 326 -5.96 -12.79 1.68
CA ILE A 326 -7.13 -13.51 1.21
C ILE A 326 -7.65 -12.83 -0.05
N TYR A 327 -7.76 -13.62 -1.12
CA TYR A 327 -8.37 -13.21 -2.38
C TYR A 327 -9.82 -13.67 -2.45
N ASP A 328 -10.68 -12.91 -3.12
CA ASP A 328 -12.04 -13.38 -3.45
C ASP A 328 -11.97 -14.42 -4.57
N PRO A 329 -12.52 -15.64 -4.39
CA PRO A 329 -12.76 -16.52 -5.52
C PRO A 329 -13.85 -15.99 -6.49
N ALA A 330 -14.64 -14.99 -6.10
CA ALA A 330 -15.83 -14.53 -6.82
C ALA A 330 -15.65 -13.23 -7.64
N PHE A 331 -14.41 -12.81 -7.97
CA PHE A 331 -14.24 -11.70 -8.92
C PHE A 331 -15.01 -11.99 -10.23
N THR A 332 -15.97 -11.13 -10.56
CA THR A 332 -16.81 -11.27 -11.78
C THR A 332 -16.26 -10.51 -12.99
N ALA A 333 -15.17 -9.76 -12.82
CA ALA A 333 -14.52 -8.97 -13.86
C ALA A 333 -13.02 -8.84 -13.61
N ALA A 334 -12.23 -8.65 -14.67
CA ALA A 334 -10.77 -8.47 -14.58
C ALA A 334 -10.42 -7.23 -13.74
N ARG A 335 -9.56 -7.37 -12.72
CA ARG A 335 -9.10 -6.35 -11.78
C ARG A 335 -7.58 -6.30 -11.75
N THR A 336 -7.05 -5.12 -11.42
CA THR A 336 -5.60 -4.91 -11.28
C THR A 336 -5.24 -4.49 -9.88
N TRP A 337 -4.18 -5.10 -9.35
CA TRP A 337 -3.46 -4.64 -8.17
C TRP A 337 -2.05 -4.19 -8.58
N THR A 338 -1.83 -2.88 -8.61
CA THR A 338 -0.56 -2.28 -9.02
C THR A 338 0.29 -1.97 -7.80
N ILE A 339 1.56 -2.39 -7.82
CA ILE A 339 2.54 -2.13 -6.76
C ILE A 339 3.78 -1.52 -7.41
N SER A 340 4.14 -0.31 -6.96
CA SER A 340 5.28 0.43 -7.48
C SER A 340 6.52 0.37 -6.61
N GLY A 341 6.45 -0.17 -5.40
CA GLY A 341 7.61 -0.41 -4.53
C GLY A 341 7.99 -1.89 -4.42
N ASN A 342 8.83 -2.19 -3.43
CA ASN A 342 9.19 -3.55 -3.09
C ASN A 342 7.97 -4.34 -2.60
N VAL A 343 8.07 -5.66 -2.70
CA VAL A 343 7.13 -6.57 -2.04
C VAL A 343 7.89 -7.44 -1.07
N ASP A 344 7.49 -7.39 0.20
CA ASP A 344 8.01 -8.28 1.22
C ASP A 344 6.88 -8.97 1.96
N VAL A 345 6.52 -10.16 1.46
CA VAL A 345 5.57 -11.06 2.09
C VAL A 345 6.34 -12.19 2.75
N GLN A 346 6.56 -12.08 4.05
CA GLN A 346 7.24 -13.11 4.82
C GLN A 346 6.22 -14.09 5.42
N ASN A 347 6.28 -15.36 5.02
CA ASN A 347 5.53 -16.45 5.66
C ASN A 347 4.01 -16.19 5.79
N ALA A 348 3.40 -15.54 4.80
CA ALA A 348 1.96 -15.33 4.80
C ALA A 348 1.24 -16.60 4.37
N ALA A 349 0.22 -17.00 5.12
CA ALA A 349 -0.62 -18.12 4.73
C ALA A 349 -1.67 -17.62 3.73
N GLN A 350 -1.73 -18.23 2.55
CA GLN A 350 -2.84 -18.03 1.64
C GLN A 350 -4.07 -18.82 2.12
N ILE A 351 -5.16 -18.13 2.45
CA ILE A 351 -6.37 -18.82 2.97
C ILE A 351 -7.31 -19.29 1.83
N THR A 352 -7.11 -18.84 0.59
CA THR A 352 -7.88 -19.33 -0.58
C THR A 352 -7.05 -19.16 -1.87
N PRO A 353 -6.81 -20.22 -2.67
CA PRO A 353 -6.27 -20.09 -4.02
C PRO A 353 -7.10 -19.09 -4.82
N PRO A 354 -6.55 -18.10 -5.55
CA PRO A 354 -7.34 -17.37 -6.52
C PRO A 354 -7.73 -18.38 -7.59
N THR A 355 -8.96 -18.89 -7.52
CA THR A 355 -9.54 -19.66 -8.62
C THR A 355 -9.94 -18.75 -9.77
N SER A 356 -9.98 -17.44 -9.55
CA SER A 356 -10.29 -16.44 -10.57
C SER A 356 -9.02 -16.03 -11.33
N SER A 357 -8.99 -16.29 -12.63
CA SER A 357 -8.03 -15.71 -13.58
C SER A 357 -8.21 -14.19 -13.78
N PHE A 358 -9.03 -13.54 -12.96
CA PHE A 358 -9.44 -12.15 -13.13
C PHE A 358 -8.61 -11.15 -12.34
N LEU A 359 -7.76 -11.57 -11.40
CA LEU A 359 -6.83 -10.65 -10.75
C LEU A 359 -5.46 -10.69 -11.43
N THR A 360 -4.91 -9.52 -11.73
CA THR A 360 -3.52 -9.36 -12.17
C THR A 360 -2.77 -8.48 -11.19
N VAL A 361 -1.67 -9.00 -10.64
CA VAL A 361 -0.70 -8.20 -9.87
C VAL A 361 0.28 -7.58 -10.85
N VAL A 362 0.39 -6.25 -10.84
CA VAL A 362 1.27 -5.50 -11.73
C VAL A 362 2.39 -4.90 -10.89
N HIS A 363 3.62 -5.29 -11.17
CA HIS A 363 4.80 -4.63 -10.64
C HIS A 363 5.19 -3.51 -11.61
N ASP A 364 5.02 -2.26 -11.19
CA ASP A 364 5.10 -1.08 -12.05
C ASP A 364 6.16 -0.06 -11.61
N GLY A 365 6.61 0.78 -12.53
CA GLY A 365 7.47 1.93 -12.25
C GLY A 365 8.96 1.68 -12.52
N ALA A 366 9.70 2.78 -12.67
CA ALA A 366 11.09 2.78 -13.15
C ALA A 366 12.13 2.33 -12.11
N SER A 367 11.75 2.31 -10.83
CA SER A 367 12.51 1.75 -9.69
C SER A 367 12.98 0.32 -9.90
N SER A 368 14.23 -0.06 -9.61
CA SER A 368 14.53 -1.48 -9.34
C SER A 368 13.80 -1.90 -8.07
N LYS A 369 13.35 -3.16 -8.00
CA LYS A 369 12.53 -3.65 -6.88
C LYS A 369 12.94 -5.04 -6.47
N THR A 370 12.76 -5.34 -5.19
CA THR A 370 12.85 -6.70 -4.67
C THR A 370 11.45 -7.23 -4.38
N ILE A 371 11.16 -8.46 -4.78
CA ILE A 371 9.88 -9.10 -4.49
C ILE A 371 10.05 -10.43 -3.77
N ASN A 372 9.23 -10.62 -2.76
CA ASN A 372 9.08 -11.85 -2.01
C ASN A 372 7.58 -12.11 -1.83
N TRP A 373 7.07 -13.17 -2.47
CA TRP A 373 5.67 -13.60 -2.38
C TRP A 373 5.55 -14.94 -1.63
N ALA A 374 6.45 -15.21 -0.68
CA ALA A 374 6.51 -16.50 0.00
C ALA A 374 5.14 -16.94 0.54
N GLY A 375 4.70 -18.14 0.14
CA GLY A 375 3.42 -18.72 0.55
C GLY A 375 2.20 -18.27 -0.26
N ILE A 376 2.37 -17.37 -1.24
CA ILE A 376 1.29 -16.83 -2.08
C ILE A 376 1.44 -17.30 -3.54
N THR A 377 0.39 -17.90 -4.09
CA THR A 377 0.25 -18.14 -5.54
C THR A 377 -0.52 -17.00 -6.19
N LEU A 378 0.13 -16.32 -7.13
CA LEU A 378 -0.47 -15.24 -7.91
C LEU A 378 -1.33 -15.81 -9.05
N PRO A 379 -2.53 -15.27 -9.31
CA PRO A 379 -3.35 -15.71 -10.44
C PRO A 379 -2.74 -15.27 -11.77
N ASN A 380 -2.42 -13.99 -11.91
CA ASN A 380 -1.62 -13.46 -13.03
C ASN A 380 -0.65 -12.41 -12.51
N MET A 381 0.45 -12.22 -13.23
CA MET A 381 1.47 -11.22 -12.92
C MET A 381 1.87 -10.46 -14.19
N THR A 382 1.97 -9.14 -14.11
CA THR A 382 2.60 -8.32 -15.13
C THR A 382 3.83 -7.65 -14.54
N VAL A 383 4.94 -7.69 -15.29
CA VAL A 383 6.16 -6.95 -14.98
C VAL A 383 6.28 -5.79 -15.95
N ASN A 384 6.07 -4.59 -15.43
CA ASN A 384 6.29 -3.31 -16.12
C ASN A 384 7.31 -2.48 -15.31
N ALA A 385 8.47 -3.06 -15.06
CA ALA A 385 9.47 -2.49 -14.16
C ALA A 385 10.80 -2.35 -14.92
N ALA A 386 11.01 -1.22 -15.61
CA ALA A 386 12.11 -1.04 -16.56
C ALA A 386 13.51 -1.32 -15.98
N ALA A 387 13.77 -1.02 -14.71
CA ALA A 387 15.03 -1.31 -14.03
C ALA A 387 15.14 -2.75 -13.49
N GLY A 388 14.10 -3.56 -13.68
CA GLY A 388 14.06 -4.97 -13.31
C GLY A 388 13.59 -5.27 -11.89
N ILE A 389 13.27 -6.54 -11.68
CA ILE A 389 12.86 -7.16 -10.42
C ILE A 389 13.93 -8.14 -9.98
N SER A 390 14.28 -8.13 -8.70
CA SER A 390 15.06 -9.17 -8.03
C SER A 390 14.15 -10.02 -7.16
N LEU A 391 14.21 -11.34 -7.30
CA LEU A 391 13.48 -12.24 -6.40
C LEU A 391 14.22 -12.38 -5.07
N ALA A 392 13.51 -12.21 -3.96
CA ALA A 392 13.95 -12.55 -2.62
C ALA A 392 13.30 -13.83 -2.07
N GLY A 393 12.20 -14.28 -2.68
CA GLY A 393 11.55 -15.55 -2.42
C GLY A 393 11.07 -16.21 -3.71
N ASP A 394 10.69 -17.48 -3.63
CA ASP A 394 10.10 -18.18 -4.77
C ASP A 394 8.75 -17.55 -5.13
N VAL A 395 8.42 -17.53 -6.43
CA VAL A 395 7.18 -16.95 -6.95
C VAL A 395 6.46 -17.99 -7.80
N THR A 396 5.19 -18.22 -7.49
CA THR A 396 4.32 -19.10 -8.29
C THR A 396 3.18 -18.28 -8.89
N ILE A 397 3.03 -18.35 -10.21
CA ILE A 397 1.94 -17.76 -10.98
C ILE A 397 1.12 -18.89 -11.61
N SER A 398 -0.14 -19.06 -11.19
CA SER A 398 -0.99 -20.14 -11.70
C SER A 398 -1.58 -19.87 -13.09
N GLY A 399 -1.56 -18.61 -13.54
CA GLY A 399 -2.03 -18.16 -14.85
C GLY A 399 -0.91 -17.52 -15.67
N LEU A 400 -1.17 -16.31 -16.17
CA LEU A 400 -0.29 -15.62 -17.12
C LEU A 400 0.77 -14.77 -16.41
N LEU A 401 2.03 -14.93 -16.80
CA LEU A 401 3.10 -13.96 -16.57
C LEU A 401 3.32 -13.12 -17.84
N THR A 402 3.08 -11.83 -17.76
CA THR A 402 3.31 -10.86 -18.83
C THR A 402 4.60 -10.08 -18.54
N LEU A 403 5.57 -10.11 -19.45
CA LEU A 403 6.80 -9.30 -19.36
C LEU A 403 6.71 -8.12 -20.33
N GLU A 404 6.25 -6.98 -19.81
CA GLU A 404 6.01 -5.76 -20.58
C GLU A 404 7.21 -4.81 -20.58
N ALA A 405 7.95 -4.72 -19.48
CA ALA A 405 9.20 -3.99 -19.41
C ALA A 405 10.12 -4.53 -18.31
N GLY A 406 11.42 -4.57 -18.61
CA GLY A 406 12.47 -4.98 -17.67
C GLY A 406 12.65 -6.49 -17.55
N THR A 407 13.47 -6.89 -16.59
CA THR A 407 13.87 -8.29 -16.36
C THR A 407 13.45 -8.81 -14.99
N ILE A 408 13.39 -10.13 -14.83
CA ILE A 408 13.28 -10.78 -13.53
C ILE A 408 14.60 -11.50 -13.25
N THR A 409 15.34 -11.09 -12.24
CA THR A 409 16.55 -11.79 -11.76
C THR A 409 16.19 -12.74 -10.64
N THR A 410 16.42 -14.03 -10.84
CA THR A 410 15.98 -15.04 -9.88
C THR A 410 16.79 -15.10 -8.58
N ASN A 411 18.06 -14.70 -8.57
CA ASN A 411 18.94 -14.76 -7.39
C ASN A 411 18.93 -16.14 -6.68
N GLY A 412 18.89 -17.22 -7.47
CA GLY A 412 18.82 -18.60 -6.96
C GLY A 412 17.46 -18.99 -6.38
N LYS A 413 16.41 -18.19 -6.62
CA LYS A 413 15.00 -18.51 -6.34
C LYS A 413 14.33 -19.10 -7.58
N ILE A 414 13.14 -19.66 -7.40
CA ILE A 414 12.34 -20.25 -8.48
C ILE A 414 11.19 -19.30 -8.82
N ILE A 415 11.04 -19.01 -10.11
CA ILE A 415 9.80 -18.46 -10.66
C ILE A 415 9.11 -19.53 -11.50
N THR A 416 7.85 -19.83 -11.17
CA THR A 416 7.02 -20.77 -11.90
C THR A 416 5.81 -20.05 -12.48
N ALA A 417 5.58 -20.17 -13.79
CA ALA A 417 4.40 -19.62 -14.46
C ALA A 417 3.73 -20.67 -15.34
N LYS A 418 2.40 -20.63 -15.45
CA LYS A 418 1.70 -21.53 -16.39
C LYS A 418 1.91 -21.06 -17.84
N ASP A 419 1.54 -19.81 -18.11
CA ASP A 419 1.62 -19.20 -19.43
C ASP A 419 2.46 -17.92 -19.38
N ILE A 420 3.04 -17.57 -20.53
CA ILE A 420 3.91 -16.40 -20.70
C ILE A 420 3.40 -15.55 -21.85
N ALA A 421 3.36 -14.23 -21.67
CA ALA A 421 3.18 -13.24 -22.75
C ALA A 421 4.36 -12.27 -22.78
N LEU A 422 4.84 -11.97 -23.99
CA LEU A 422 5.95 -11.06 -24.25
C LEU A 422 5.50 -9.93 -25.20
N PRO A 423 4.71 -8.96 -24.72
CA PRO A 423 4.35 -7.81 -25.52
C PRO A 423 5.56 -6.92 -25.86
N ALA A 424 6.68 -7.06 -25.14
CA ALA A 424 7.95 -6.40 -25.40
C ALA A 424 9.13 -7.32 -25.05
N ASN A 425 10.33 -6.75 -24.91
CA ASN A 425 11.60 -7.49 -24.78
C ASN A 425 11.95 -7.89 -23.34
N GLY A 426 10.96 -8.14 -22.48
CA GLY A 426 11.22 -8.58 -21.11
C GLY A 426 11.63 -10.05 -21.03
N TYR A 427 12.51 -10.41 -20.09
CA TYR A 427 13.00 -11.79 -19.92
C TYR A 427 13.42 -12.09 -18.48
N VAL A 428 13.57 -13.38 -18.18
CA VAL A 428 14.03 -13.88 -16.88
C VAL A 428 15.52 -14.17 -16.96
N ILE A 429 16.29 -13.58 -16.05
CA ILE A 429 17.72 -13.84 -15.92
C ILE A 429 17.92 -15.13 -15.14
N SER A 430 18.75 -16.03 -15.67
CA SER A 430 19.07 -17.37 -15.14
C SER A 430 18.05 -18.45 -15.49
N ALA A 431 16.90 -18.55 -14.82
CA ALA A 431 16.02 -19.72 -14.96
C ALA A 431 14.53 -19.38 -14.87
N LEU A 432 13.71 -20.03 -15.70
CA LEU A 432 12.25 -19.96 -15.66
C LEU A 432 11.68 -21.37 -15.61
N THR A 433 10.76 -21.60 -14.68
CA THR A 433 9.97 -22.84 -14.64
C THR A 433 8.60 -22.58 -15.24
N ARG A 434 8.13 -23.49 -16.11
CA ARG A 434 6.76 -23.48 -16.60
C ARG A 434 6.00 -24.71 -16.14
N SER A 435 4.73 -24.51 -15.76
CA SER A 435 3.80 -25.62 -15.54
C SER A 435 3.36 -26.20 -16.88
N ILE A 436 3.48 -27.52 -17.03
CA ILE A 436 3.25 -28.23 -18.29
C ILE A 436 2.21 -29.33 -18.08
N ASP A 437 1.19 -29.33 -18.93
CA ASP A 437 0.35 -30.50 -19.18
C ASP A 437 0.89 -31.20 -20.43
N ALA A 438 1.51 -32.36 -20.25
CA ALA A 438 2.14 -33.10 -21.34
C ALA A 438 1.14 -33.68 -22.35
N THR A 439 -0.16 -33.68 -22.01
CA THR A 439 -1.22 -34.14 -22.93
C THR A 439 -1.59 -33.06 -23.96
N VAL A 440 -1.15 -31.82 -23.75
CA VAL A 440 -1.47 -30.67 -24.61
C VAL A 440 -0.28 -30.31 -25.48
N LEU A 441 -0.48 -30.37 -26.81
CA LEU A 441 0.53 -30.00 -27.80
C LEU A 441 0.81 -28.49 -27.83
N GLY A 442 1.84 -28.11 -28.56
CA GLY A 442 2.12 -26.74 -28.96
C GLY A 442 3.32 -26.11 -28.25
N ASN A 443 3.64 -24.91 -28.72
CA ASN A 443 4.85 -24.19 -28.32
C ASN A 443 4.79 -23.70 -26.87
N ARG A 444 5.92 -23.80 -26.19
CA ARG A 444 6.18 -23.25 -24.86
C ARG A 444 7.46 -22.41 -24.95
N LEU A 445 7.28 -21.10 -25.07
CA LEU A 445 8.36 -20.13 -25.01
C LEU A 445 8.88 -19.97 -23.57
N PHE A 446 10.20 -19.93 -23.43
CA PHE A 446 10.93 -19.56 -22.23
C PHE A 446 11.77 -18.32 -22.54
N PRO A 447 11.29 -17.10 -22.20
CA PRO A 447 12.09 -15.88 -22.31
C PRO A 447 13.12 -15.82 -21.21
N ILE A 448 14.24 -16.50 -21.43
CA ILE A 448 15.37 -16.53 -20.51
C ILE A 448 16.56 -15.82 -21.15
N GLY A 449 17.48 -15.38 -20.30
CA GLY A 449 18.67 -14.67 -20.74
C GLY A 449 19.70 -14.53 -19.64
N THR A 450 20.79 -13.86 -20.00
CA THR A 450 21.86 -13.45 -19.09
C THR A 450 21.90 -11.93 -19.02
N THR A 451 22.81 -11.30 -19.75
CA THR A 451 22.84 -9.85 -20.00
C THR A 451 21.90 -9.44 -21.13
N GLN A 452 21.54 -10.39 -22.00
CA GLN A 452 20.62 -10.21 -23.12
C GLN A 452 19.64 -11.41 -23.19
N SER A 453 18.51 -11.22 -23.88
CA SER A 453 17.47 -12.24 -24.04
C SER A 453 17.88 -13.28 -25.08
N THR A 454 17.86 -14.55 -24.71
CA THR A 454 18.37 -15.68 -25.50
C THR A 454 17.43 -16.87 -25.30
N PRO A 455 16.18 -16.73 -25.75
CA PRO A 455 15.09 -17.61 -25.37
C PRO A 455 15.30 -19.03 -25.88
N VAL A 456 14.54 -19.96 -25.28
CA VAL A 456 14.36 -21.30 -25.82
C VAL A 456 12.87 -21.57 -26.02
N GLU A 457 12.53 -22.15 -27.15
CA GLU A 457 11.18 -22.62 -27.46
C GLU A 457 11.13 -24.14 -27.42
N ILE A 458 10.11 -24.66 -26.76
CA ILE A 458 9.85 -26.10 -26.63
C ILE A 458 8.45 -26.36 -27.18
N ASP A 459 8.38 -26.83 -28.42
CA ASP A 459 7.12 -27.18 -29.06
C ASP A 459 6.83 -28.67 -28.89
N ILE A 460 5.84 -29.00 -28.06
CA ILE A 460 5.40 -30.38 -27.86
C ILE A 460 4.62 -30.81 -29.11
N THR A 461 5.26 -31.64 -29.94
CA THR A 461 4.71 -32.12 -31.22
C THR A 461 4.04 -33.48 -31.11
N ALA A 462 4.36 -34.26 -30.07
CA ALA A 462 3.61 -35.45 -29.69
C ALA A 462 3.35 -35.48 -28.18
N ALA A 463 2.09 -35.74 -27.83
CA ALA A 463 1.61 -35.72 -26.45
C ALA A 463 2.21 -36.88 -25.64
N GLY A 464 2.57 -36.58 -24.41
CA GLY A 464 3.04 -37.53 -23.41
C GLY A 464 2.00 -37.78 -22.33
N THR A 465 2.47 -38.07 -21.12
CA THR A 465 1.63 -38.26 -19.94
C THR A 465 2.11 -37.44 -18.76
N GLY A 466 1.18 -37.12 -17.85
CA GLY A 466 1.46 -36.40 -16.61
C GLY A 466 1.26 -34.88 -16.71
N THR A 467 1.08 -34.27 -15.54
CA THR A 467 1.14 -32.83 -15.33
C THR A 467 2.31 -32.54 -14.40
N GLY A 468 3.10 -31.54 -14.76
CA GLY A 468 4.35 -31.26 -14.06
C GLY A 468 4.95 -29.95 -14.51
N THR A 469 6.27 -29.89 -14.60
CA THR A 469 7.00 -28.68 -14.97
C THR A 469 8.11 -28.95 -15.96
N ILE A 470 8.47 -27.94 -16.74
CA ILE A 470 9.78 -27.87 -17.40
C ILE A 470 10.47 -26.61 -16.87
N ALA A 471 11.67 -26.76 -16.32
CA ALA A 471 12.56 -25.64 -16.02
C ALA A 471 13.55 -25.47 -17.17
N ALA A 472 13.74 -24.24 -17.63
CA ALA A 472 14.77 -23.89 -18.58
C ALA A 472 15.68 -22.81 -18.01
N SER A 473 16.99 -22.98 -18.15
CA SER A 473 17.99 -21.98 -17.80
C SER A 473 19.02 -21.81 -18.89
N VAL A 474 19.70 -20.66 -18.89
CA VAL A 474 20.75 -20.34 -19.85
C VAL A 474 21.97 -19.78 -19.12
N LYS A 475 23.15 -20.06 -19.64
CA LYS A 475 24.42 -19.56 -19.12
C LYS A 475 25.33 -19.14 -20.27
N ASP A 476 26.00 -18.01 -20.11
CA ASP A 476 27.12 -17.61 -20.98
C ASP A 476 28.35 -18.44 -20.63
N GLY A 477 29.20 -18.71 -21.61
CA GLY A 477 30.30 -19.65 -21.45
C GLY A 477 30.09 -20.91 -22.26
N ASP A 478 31.20 -21.45 -22.78
CA ASP A 478 31.27 -22.84 -23.24
C ASP A 478 30.76 -23.81 -22.16
N HIS A 479 30.09 -24.88 -22.58
CA HIS A 479 29.67 -25.92 -21.65
C HIS A 479 30.89 -26.54 -20.94
N PRO A 480 30.88 -26.74 -19.61
CA PRO A 480 32.07 -27.22 -18.87
C PRO A 480 32.63 -28.58 -19.30
N ASN A 481 31.79 -29.40 -19.94
CA ASN A 481 32.14 -30.72 -20.47
C ASN A 481 32.30 -30.75 -22.00
N ALA A 482 32.39 -29.59 -22.65
CA ALA A 482 32.68 -29.51 -24.08
C ALA A 482 34.09 -30.04 -24.37
N ALA A 483 34.21 -30.92 -25.37
CA ALA A 483 35.50 -31.53 -25.72
C ALA A 483 36.46 -30.53 -26.38
N ASP A 484 35.94 -29.58 -27.15
CA ASP A 484 36.69 -28.51 -27.79
C ASP A 484 35.95 -27.18 -27.58
N PRO A 485 36.32 -26.41 -26.54
CA PRO A 485 35.72 -25.10 -26.26
C PRO A 485 35.79 -24.15 -27.46
N ALA A 486 36.86 -24.18 -28.27
CA ALA A 486 37.01 -23.30 -29.43
C ALA A 486 36.03 -23.64 -30.60
N LYS A 487 35.40 -24.81 -30.54
CA LYS A 487 34.38 -25.26 -31.50
C LYS A 487 33.00 -25.44 -30.85
N THR A 488 32.78 -24.79 -29.72
CA THR A 488 31.52 -24.78 -28.99
C THR A 488 30.98 -23.36 -28.97
N LEU A 489 29.66 -23.22 -28.97
CA LEU A 489 29.01 -21.93 -28.75
C LEU A 489 29.32 -21.47 -27.33
N ASP A 490 29.60 -20.18 -27.15
CA ASP A 490 29.87 -19.59 -25.83
C ASP A 490 28.57 -19.38 -25.00
N ARG A 491 27.68 -20.38 -25.07
CA ARG A 491 26.41 -20.48 -24.37
C ARG A 491 25.93 -21.93 -24.33
N TYR A 492 25.23 -22.26 -23.25
CA TYR A 492 24.44 -23.48 -23.19
C TYR A 492 23.13 -23.27 -22.42
N TRP A 493 22.16 -24.13 -22.73
CA TRP A 493 20.86 -24.19 -22.08
C TRP A 493 20.74 -25.48 -21.29
N THR A 494 20.03 -25.43 -20.17
CA THR A 494 19.64 -26.61 -19.40
C THR A 494 18.12 -26.69 -19.43
N ILE A 495 17.58 -27.85 -19.82
CA ILE A 495 16.14 -28.11 -19.83
C ILE A 495 15.87 -29.31 -18.92
N THR A 496 15.09 -29.11 -17.87
CA THR A 496 14.82 -30.12 -16.85
C THR A 496 13.31 -30.34 -16.67
N PRO A 497 12.76 -31.47 -17.15
CA PRO A 497 11.38 -31.85 -16.91
C PRO A 497 11.21 -32.45 -15.51
N SER A 498 10.02 -32.32 -14.94
CA SER A 498 9.61 -33.02 -13.73
C SER A 498 8.12 -33.35 -13.82
N GLY A 499 7.72 -34.57 -13.43
CA GLY A 499 6.31 -35.00 -13.43
C GLY A 499 5.68 -35.24 -14.80
N ILE A 500 6.45 -35.14 -15.89
CA ILE A 500 6.00 -35.43 -17.27
C ILE A 500 6.86 -36.52 -17.92
N SER A 501 6.30 -37.26 -18.87
CA SER A 501 7.03 -38.30 -19.61
C SER A 501 6.45 -38.54 -21.01
N GLY A 502 7.24 -39.14 -21.90
CA GLY A 502 6.76 -39.61 -23.22
C GLY A 502 6.44 -38.51 -24.24
N VAL A 503 6.80 -37.25 -23.96
CA VAL A 503 6.64 -36.15 -24.92
C VAL A 503 7.66 -36.27 -26.05
N THR A 504 7.27 -35.87 -27.26
CA THR A 504 8.21 -35.54 -28.34
C THR A 504 8.14 -34.05 -28.60
N ALA A 505 9.28 -33.39 -28.74
CA ALA A 505 9.38 -31.95 -28.90
C ALA A 505 10.27 -31.53 -30.07
N THR A 506 9.98 -30.34 -30.58
CA THR A 506 10.91 -29.52 -31.36
C THR A 506 11.48 -28.46 -30.43
N LEU A 507 12.80 -28.30 -30.44
CA LEU A 507 13.52 -27.27 -29.71
C LEU A 507 14.01 -26.20 -30.67
N VAL A 508 13.84 -24.93 -30.30
CA VAL A 508 14.47 -23.79 -31.00
C VAL A 508 15.29 -23.00 -29.99
N PHE A 509 16.60 -22.98 -30.19
CA PHE A 509 17.54 -22.20 -29.38
C PHE A 509 17.84 -20.89 -30.08
N HIS A 510 17.79 -19.78 -29.34
CA HIS A 510 18.14 -18.44 -29.84
C HIS A 510 19.45 -17.97 -29.21
N TYR A 511 20.44 -17.66 -30.05
CA TYR A 511 21.77 -17.20 -29.63
C TYR A 511 22.06 -15.79 -30.15
N LEU A 512 23.22 -15.24 -29.78
CA LEU A 512 23.72 -13.93 -30.17
C LEU A 512 24.93 -14.11 -31.09
N ASP A 513 25.16 -13.14 -31.98
CA ASP A 513 26.37 -13.11 -32.83
C ASP A 513 27.64 -13.24 -31.98
N GLY A 514 27.65 -12.57 -30.82
CA GLY A 514 28.79 -12.56 -29.91
C GLY A 514 29.11 -13.91 -29.27
N ASP A 515 28.19 -14.88 -29.28
CA ASP A 515 28.45 -16.22 -28.74
C ASP A 515 29.19 -17.12 -29.72
N VAL A 516 29.18 -16.77 -31.02
CA VAL A 516 29.88 -17.51 -32.07
C VAL A 516 31.34 -17.07 -32.08
N THR A 517 32.15 -17.78 -31.28
CA THR A 517 33.57 -17.42 -31.07
C THR A 517 34.52 -18.54 -31.54
N GLY A 518 35.84 -18.39 -31.34
CA GLY A 518 36.80 -19.49 -31.53
C GLY A 518 36.98 -20.01 -32.97
N GLY A 519 36.40 -19.36 -33.97
CA GLY A 519 36.36 -19.85 -35.35
C GLY A 519 35.32 -20.97 -35.55
N LEU A 520 34.28 -21.00 -34.71
CA LEU A 520 33.05 -21.75 -34.94
C LEU A 520 32.39 -21.21 -36.22
N GLU A 521 32.19 -22.08 -37.20
CA GLU A 521 31.49 -21.72 -38.44
C GLU A 521 29.98 -21.85 -38.19
N GLU A 522 29.31 -20.71 -38.06
CA GLU A 522 27.90 -20.61 -37.66
C GLU A 522 26.99 -21.50 -38.52
N ALA A 523 27.14 -21.42 -39.85
CA ALA A 523 26.32 -22.18 -40.80
C ALA A 523 26.47 -23.71 -40.66
N ASN A 524 27.53 -24.19 -40.00
CA ASN A 524 27.84 -25.60 -39.80
C ASN A 524 27.62 -26.06 -38.36
N MET A 525 26.98 -25.26 -37.52
CA MET A 525 26.67 -25.65 -36.14
C MET A 525 25.65 -26.79 -36.09
N ILE A 526 25.84 -27.70 -35.13
CA ILE A 526 24.88 -28.76 -34.78
C ILE A 526 24.62 -28.73 -33.28
N ALA A 527 23.37 -28.97 -32.89
CA ALA A 527 23.00 -29.10 -31.49
C ALA A 527 23.54 -30.41 -30.91
N ALA A 528 24.11 -30.30 -29.71
CA ALA A 528 24.58 -31.42 -28.93
C ALA A 528 23.92 -31.39 -27.54
N ALA A 529 23.46 -32.55 -27.08
CA ALA A 529 22.86 -32.74 -25.77
C ALA A 529 23.82 -33.52 -24.86
N TRP A 530 24.01 -33.06 -23.63
CA TRP A 530 24.80 -33.74 -22.61
C TRP A 530 23.90 -34.32 -21.53
N ASP A 531 23.88 -35.65 -21.40
CA ASP A 531 23.02 -36.38 -20.46
C ASP A 531 23.60 -36.50 -19.03
N GLY A 532 24.77 -35.88 -18.78
CA GLY A 532 25.55 -36.06 -17.56
C GLY A 532 26.78 -36.96 -17.72
N ALA A 533 26.88 -37.71 -18.82
CA ALA A 533 27.96 -38.64 -19.10
C ALA A 533 28.44 -38.65 -20.55
N THR A 534 27.54 -38.48 -21.52
CA THR A 534 27.84 -38.54 -22.95
C THR A 534 27.16 -37.44 -23.74
N TRP A 535 27.80 -37.04 -24.85
CA TRP A 535 27.24 -36.10 -25.82
C TRP A 535 26.52 -36.85 -26.93
N THR A 536 25.29 -36.43 -27.23
CA THR A 536 24.53 -36.88 -28.42
C THR A 536 24.29 -35.70 -29.34
N SER A 537 24.69 -35.80 -30.60
CA SER A 537 24.46 -34.76 -31.61
C SER A 537 23.17 -35.00 -32.38
N TYR A 538 22.49 -33.92 -32.75
CA TYR A 538 21.22 -33.97 -33.47
C TYR A 538 21.30 -33.21 -34.79
N PRO A 539 20.64 -33.71 -35.85
CA PRO A 539 20.41 -32.93 -37.06
C PRO A 539 19.78 -31.58 -36.70
N THR A 540 20.39 -30.49 -37.15
CA THR A 540 20.04 -29.13 -36.75
C THR A 540 19.84 -28.28 -37.97
N THR A 541 18.78 -27.49 -37.99
CA THR A 541 18.58 -26.42 -38.98
C THR A 541 19.04 -25.11 -38.36
N ILE A 542 20.11 -24.54 -38.92
CA ILE A 542 20.64 -23.23 -38.51
C ILE A 542 20.02 -22.14 -39.38
N ASP A 543 19.57 -21.07 -38.74
CA ASP A 543 19.24 -19.80 -39.36
C ASP A 543 20.22 -18.75 -38.83
N THR A 544 21.21 -18.38 -39.64
CA THR A 544 22.26 -17.41 -39.30
C THR A 544 21.80 -15.96 -39.44
N VAL A 545 20.57 -15.72 -39.92
CA VAL A 545 20.01 -14.36 -40.02
C VAL A 545 19.27 -14.01 -38.74
N ASN A 546 18.57 -15.00 -38.17
CA ASN A 546 17.81 -14.85 -36.94
C ASN A 546 18.53 -15.45 -35.72
N ASN A 547 19.73 -15.99 -35.90
CA ASN A 547 20.56 -16.63 -34.89
C ASN A 547 19.80 -17.71 -34.12
N THR A 548 19.19 -18.64 -34.87
CA THR A 548 18.45 -19.76 -34.29
C THR A 548 18.96 -21.12 -34.74
N ALA A 549 18.78 -22.11 -33.87
CA ALA A 549 19.06 -23.51 -34.13
C ALA A 549 17.84 -24.36 -33.79
N THR A 550 17.26 -25.01 -34.80
CA THR A 550 16.06 -25.85 -34.66
C THR A 550 16.41 -27.33 -34.69
N VAL A 551 15.90 -28.08 -33.72
CA VAL A 551 16.10 -29.53 -33.57
C VAL A 551 14.75 -30.21 -33.36
N THR A 552 14.47 -31.27 -34.11
CA THR A 552 13.16 -31.96 -34.08
C THR A 552 13.28 -33.37 -33.52
N GLY A 553 12.17 -33.93 -33.03
CA GLY A 553 12.11 -35.34 -32.59
C GLY A 553 12.76 -35.60 -31.24
N ILE A 554 12.86 -34.59 -30.39
CA ILE A 554 13.50 -34.69 -29.08
C ILE A 554 12.57 -35.39 -28.08
N THR A 555 13.06 -36.44 -27.43
CA THR A 555 12.30 -37.24 -26.43
C THR A 555 12.90 -37.20 -25.03
N THR A 556 14.10 -36.64 -24.89
CA THR A 556 14.82 -36.44 -23.63
C THR A 556 15.32 -35.00 -23.54
N PHE A 557 15.36 -34.46 -22.33
CA PHE A 557 15.83 -33.11 -22.06
C PHE A 557 17.00 -33.16 -21.08
N SER A 558 17.93 -32.22 -21.20
CA SER A 558 19.23 -32.22 -20.55
C SER A 558 19.92 -30.86 -20.72
N ASP A 559 21.25 -30.82 -20.64
CA ASP A 559 22.05 -29.70 -21.12
C ASP A 559 22.19 -29.74 -22.65
N TRP A 560 22.20 -28.57 -23.29
CA TRP A 560 22.26 -28.37 -24.74
C TRP A 560 23.21 -27.22 -25.09
N THR A 561 24.02 -27.40 -26.13
CA THR A 561 24.83 -26.34 -26.76
C THR A 561 24.90 -26.57 -28.26
N LEU A 562 25.54 -25.67 -29.00
CA LEU A 562 25.85 -25.84 -30.41
C LEU A 562 27.36 -26.08 -30.57
N ILE A 563 27.73 -27.03 -31.42
CA ILE A 563 29.13 -27.36 -31.72
C ILE A 563 29.36 -27.33 -33.23
N GLY A 564 30.60 -27.10 -33.64
CA GLY A 564 30.97 -27.19 -35.05
C GLY A 564 30.81 -28.62 -35.57
N ALA A 565 30.22 -28.79 -36.75
CA ALA A 565 30.13 -30.10 -37.39
C ALA A 565 31.52 -30.75 -37.48
N VAL A 566 31.63 -31.99 -36.99
CA VAL A 566 32.88 -32.76 -37.06
C VAL A 566 33.15 -33.05 -38.54
N SER A 567 34.14 -32.36 -39.13
CA SER A 567 34.62 -32.67 -40.48
C SER A 567 35.34 -34.02 -40.44
N GLY A 568 34.60 -35.13 -40.65
CA GLY A 568 35.22 -36.44 -40.48
C GLY A 568 34.33 -37.68 -40.56
N VAL A 569 33.27 -37.72 -41.36
CA VAL A 569 32.75 -39.01 -41.87
C VAL A 569 32.96 -39.04 -43.37
N LYS A 570 34.17 -39.43 -43.79
CA LYS A 570 34.27 -40.13 -45.07
C LYS A 570 33.68 -41.51 -44.83
N ASP A 571 32.61 -41.83 -45.55
CA ASP A 571 32.17 -43.20 -45.76
C ASP A 571 33.36 -44.05 -46.20
N TRP A 572 33.90 -44.85 -45.28
CA TRP A 572 34.73 -45.99 -45.64
C TRP A 572 33.86 -47.25 -45.55
N LYS A 573 32.90 -47.36 -46.48
CA LYS A 573 32.50 -48.69 -46.95
C LYS A 573 33.48 -49.09 -48.03
N MET A 574 34.40 -50.00 -47.70
CA MET A 574 35.15 -50.75 -48.70
C MET A 574 35.06 -52.25 -48.38
N TYR A 575 34.55 -52.95 -49.41
CA TYR A 575 34.43 -54.40 -49.65
C TYR A 575 33.34 -55.17 -48.91
#